data_AF-A0A8S1KE92-F1
#
_entry.id   AF-A0A8S1KE92-F1
#
_cell.length_a   1.000
_cell.length_b   1.000
_cell.length_c   1.000
_cell.angle_alpha   90.00
_cell.angle_beta   90.00
_cell.angle_gamma   90.00
#
_symmetry.space_group_name_H-M   'P 1'
#
loop_
_entity.id
_entity.type
_entity.pdbx_description
1 polymer ?
#
loop_
_entity_poly.entity_id
_entity_poly.type
_entity_poly.pdbx_seq_one_letter_code
_entity_poly.pdbx_strand_id
1 'polypeptide(L)'
;MNYKQRDAPSFLNKYLQRDVNPKRPFESQNKSYQKYDVSPLIKQPVRKTLELNFSSLEEQSLKKQTVLPNYEPTKCSSGRNGIIRGYAANTNQGIVRDYNEDRVSIILNIVKPQNRATENWPKCSFFGVYDGHGGAACADFLRDTLHQFVIKEPEFPWNPVGAIKKGFEAAENHFLAYALDQYSKGIPERSGSCAIVCLIVGDVCYVANVGDSRAVLSSQQGKRVNNLSIDHKPETEVERIQKGGGKIYQTQGINEEGTQVTGPVRVIPGRLSVSRTFGDIEAKFEQFGGNSKVVISEPDVKIFKINQDHDFIVMGCDGIFDKMTSAEVINIIWQDIQNNNKSNLHSILSTSVDSVLKEAIYKKSSDNVTLLIVAFQINQQKEELKEIKQTYSNSVERIEETYHINSKQRISQQIPKRNDENFSQFSSLNYCNQNPSIHNNNKSALVQNFQNRILKQQIKKPCLDEVTNKIKTSYII
;
A
#
# COMPACT_ATOMS: atom_id res chain seq x y z
N MET A 1 3.30 21.14 -6.04
CA MET A 1 3.85 22.01 -7.11
C MET A 1 3.47 21.43 -8.46
N ASN A 2 3.08 22.30 -9.39
CA ASN A 2 2.53 21.95 -10.70
C ASN A 2 3.46 21.05 -11.53
N TYR A 3 2.96 19.90 -11.96
CA TYR A 3 3.58 19.13 -13.03
C TYR A 3 3.40 19.90 -14.34
N LYS A 4 4.49 20.50 -14.84
CA LYS A 4 4.59 20.78 -16.28
C LYS A 4 4.62 19.43 -16.98
N GLN A 5 3.61 19.21 -17.81
CA GLN A 5 3.60 18.22 -18.87
C GLN A 5 4.91 18.38 -19.65
N ARG A 6 5.84 17.44 -19.49
CA ARG A 6 6.98 17.32 -20.41
C ARG A 6 6.51 16.39 -21.52
N ASP A 7 6.51 16.92 -22.73
CA ASP A 7 6.34 16.14 -23.95
C ASP A 7 7.29 14.95 -23.92
N ALA A 8 6.73 13.75 -23.96
CA ALA A 8 7.47 12.50 -23.96
C ALA A 8 8.18 12.34 -25.33
N PRO A 9 9.52 12.31 -25.41
CA PRO A 9 10.18 11.93 -26.64
C PRO A 9 10.21 10.40 -26.77
N SER A 10 9.37 9.88 -27.66
CA SER A 10 9.60 8.72 -28.55
C SER A 10 10.00 7.32 -28.03
N PHE A 11 10.00 7.01 -26.73
CA PHE A 11 10.30 5.62 -26.31
C PHE A 11 9.19 4.61 -26.71
N LEU A 12 7.93 5.06 -26.68
CA LEU A 12 6.75 4.25 -26.99
C LEU A 12 6.63 3.87 -28.49
N ASN A 13 7.12 4.73 -29.40
CA ASN A 13 7.05 4.47 -30.86
C ASN A 13 8.05 3.41 -31.32
N LYS A 14 9.12 3.15 -30.56
CA LYS A 14 10.08 2.07 -30.87
C LYS A 14 9.50 0.68 -30.63
N TYR A 15 8.56 0.55 -29.68
CA TYR A 15 7.96 -0.73 -29.31
C TYR A 15 6.65 -1.04 -30.06
N LEU A 16 5.91 -0.03 -30.52
CA LEU A 16 4.56 -0.21 -31.08
C LEU A 16 4.48 -0.27 -32.62
N GLN A 17 5.58 -0.04 -33.37
CA GLN A 17 5.55 0.05 -34.84
C GLN A 17 6.28 -1.08 -35.58
N ARG A 18 6.08 -2.34 -35.19
CA ARG A 18 6.53 -3.46 -36.04
C ARG A 18 5.41 -4.46 -36.27
N ASP A 19 4.50 -4.07 -37.17
CA ASP A 19 3.58 -4.99 -37.82
C ASP A 19 4.33 -5.92 -38.79
N VAL A 20 4.12 -7.21 -38.54
CA VAL A 20 3.74 -8.27 -39.49
C VAL A 20 4.19 -8.08 -40.95
N ASN A 21 5.17 -8.88 -41.37
CA ASN A 21 5.27 -9.31 -42.76
C ASN A 21 5.81 -10.76 -42.83
N PRO A 22 5.13 -11.70 -43.51
CA PRO A 22 5.50 -13.12 -43.48
C PRO A 22 6.51 -13.42 -44.60
N LYS A 23 7.73 -13.86 -44.25
CA LYS A 23 8.67 -14.41 -45.25
C LYS A 23 9.44 -15.63 -44.73
N ARG A 24 8.91 -16.78 -45.19
CA ARG A 24 9.52 -18.06 -45.66
C ARG A 24 10.54 -18.82 -44.79
N PRO A 25 10.46 -20.17 -44.82
CA PRO A 25 11.24 -21.04 -43.94
C PRO A 25 12.69 -21.12 -44.42
N PHE A 26 13.64 -21.13 -43.48
CA PHE A 26 15.02 -21.45 -43.80
C PHE A 26 15.43 -22.77 -43.14
N GLU A 27 16.03 -23.60 -43.99
CA GLU A 27 16.32 -25.01 -43.81
C GLU A 27 17.36 -25.27 -42.71
N SER A 28 17.14 -26.41 -42.05
CA SER A 28 18.05 -27.04 -41.11
C SER A 28 19.42 -27.32 -41.73
N GLN A 29 20.48 -26.78 -41.13
CA GLN A 29 21.82 -27.33 -41.26
C GLN A 29 22.41 -27.62 -39.88
N ASN A 30 22.45 -28.93 -39.59
CA ASN A 30 23.23 -29.55 -38.53
C ASN A 30 24.66 -29.00 -38.52
N LYS A 31 25.07 -28.39 -37.39
CA LYS A 31 26.47 -28.31 -37.00
C LYS A 31 26.60 -28.79 -35.56
N SER A 32 27.39 -29.84 -35.43
CA SER A 32 27.76 -30.56 -34.22
C SER A 32 28.21 -29.64 -33.08
N TYR A 33 27.62 -29.81 -31.90
CA TYR A 33 28.15 -29.27 -30.65
C TYR A 33 29.54 -29.88 -30.39
N GLN A 34 30.59 -29.07 -30.50
CA GLN A 34 31.92 -29.43 -30.03
C GLN A 34 31.99 -29.26 -28.51
N LYS A 35 32.53 -30.29 -27.86
CA LYS A 35 32.83 -30.37 -26.42
C LYS A 35 33.78 -29.24 -26.01
N TYR A 36 33.43 -28.51 -24.95
CA TYR A 36 34.35 -27.56 -24.34
C TYR A 36 35.45 -28.29 -23.56
N ASP A 37 36.68 -27.87 -23.86
CA ASP A 37 37.94 -28.31 -23.30
C ASP A 37 38.08 -27.88 -21.82
N VAL A 38 38.58 -28.80 -21.00
CA VAL A 38 38.86 -28.62 -19.57
C VAL A 38 40.37 -28.54 -19.41
N SER A 39 40.91 -27.33 -19.29
CA SER A 39 42.27 -27.09 -18.82
C SER A 39 42.37 -25.72 -18.10
N PRO A 40 43.26 -25.58 -17.09
CA PRO A 40 43.13 -24.56 -16.05
C PRO A 40 43.74 -23.21 -16.47
N LEU A 41 43.00 -22.12 -16.25
CA LEU A 41 43.49 -20.76 -16.46
C LEU A 41 44.44 -20.33 -15.33
N ILE A 42 45.63 -19.89 -15.74
CA ILE A 42 46.72 -19.38 -14.91
C ILE A 42 46.33 -18.05 -14.26
N LYS A 43 46.52 -17.94 -12.94
CA LYS A 43 46.22 -16.74 -12.11
C LYS A 43 47.16 -15.57 -12.45
N GLN A 44 46.59 -14.39 -12.70
CA GLN A 44 47.31 -13.11 -12.58
C GLN A 44 47.08 -12.49 -11.19
N PRO A 45 48.02 -11.69 -10.65
CA PRO A 45 48.00 -11.27 -9.25
C PRO A 45 46.99 -10.13 -8.99
N VAL A 46 46.17 -10.32 -7.96
CA VAL A 46 45.14 -9.41 -7.50
C VAL A 46 45.78 -8.24 -6.73
N ARG A 47 45.39 -7.00 -7.06
CA ARG A 47 45.71 -5.79 -6.28
C ARG A 47 45.10 -5.90 -4.88
N LYS A 48 45.89 -5.64 -3.85
CA LYS A 48 45.48 -5.59 -2.43
C LYS A 48 44.21 -4.75 -2.24
N THR A 49 43.10 -5.41 -1.93
CA THR A 49 41.92 -4.79 -1.32
C THR A 49 42.23 -4.59 0.16
N LEU A 50 42.04 -3.37 0.66
CA LEU A 50 42.10 -3.06 2.09
C LEU A 50 40.95 -3.79 2.79
N GLU A 51 41.28 -4.81 3.60
CA GLU A 51 40.33 -5.50 4.48
C GLU A 51 39.90 -4.53 5.59
N LEU A 52 38.60 -4.20 5.62
CA LEU A 52 37.98 -3.60 6.78
C LEU A 52 37.66 -4.73 7.77
N ASN A 53 38.39 -4.72 8.89
CA ASN A 53 38.27 -5.67 9.97
C ASN A 53 36.95 -5.44 10.73
N PHE A 54 35.96 -6.32 10.53
CA PHE A 54 34.59 -6.18 11.07
C PHE A 54 34.45 -6.55 12.57
N SER A 55 35.55 -6.84 13.25
CA SER A 55 35.55 -7.34 14.64
C SER A 55 35.68 -6.26 15.73
N SER A 56 35.84 -4.99 15.36
CA SER A 56 36.00 -3.87 16.32
C SER A 56 34.86 -2.84 16.32
N LEU A 57 33.76 -3.11 15.62
CA LEU A 57 32.54 -2.31 15.72
C LEU A 57 31.70 -2.79 16.92
N GLU A 58 32.25 -2.63 18.12
CA GLU A 58 31.55 -2.86 19.37
C GLU A 58 30.31 -1.95 19.47
N GLU A 59 29.18 -2.62 19.74
CA GLU A 59 27.84 -2.26 20.23
C GLU A 59 27.47 -0.84 20.70
N GLN A 60 28.38 0.10 20.86
CA GLN A 60 28.10 1.44 21.40
C GLN A 60 27.94 2.54 20.33
N SER A 61 28.13 2.23 19.04
CA SER A 61 28.04 3.21 17.94
C SER A 61 26.73 3.13 17.11
N LEU A 62 25.92 2.09 17.27
CA LEU A 62 24.67 1.86 16.52
C LEU A 62 23.48 2.75 16.92
N LYS A 63 23.64 3.64 17.91
CA LYS A 63 22.65 4.68 18.26
C LYS A 63 22.74 5.95 17.41
N LYS A 64 23.69 6.02 16.46
CA LYS A 64 23.70 7.08 15.44
C LYS A 64 22.93 6.59 14.22
N GLN A 65 21.85 7.32 13.88
CA GLN A 65 21.03 7.19 12.67
C GLN A 65 21.74 6.39 11.57
N THR A 66 21.27 5.17 11.32
CA THR A 66 21.65 4.42 10.11
C THR A 66 21.18 5.24 8.91
N VAL A 67 22.10 6.01 8.34
CA VAL A 67 21.86 6.76 7.11
C VAL A 67 21.77 5.72 5.99
N LEU A 68 20.60 5.66 5.35
CA LEU A 68 20.40 4.84 4.15
C LEU A 68 21.45 5.24 3.10
N PRO A 69 22.26 4.30 2.57
CA PRO A 69 23.19 4.62 1.50
C PRO A 69 22.41 5.10 0.27
N ASN A 70 22.93 6.13 -0.41
CA ASN A 70 22.27 6.75 -1.57
C ASN A 70 20.80 7.09 -1.32
N TYR A 71 20.49 7.61 -0.12
CA TYR A 71 19.11 7.90 0.29
C TYR A 71 18.42 8.87 -0.67
N GLU A 72 17.36 8.39 -1.31
CA GLU A 72 16.34 9.23 -1.92
C GLU A 72 15.18 9.44 -0.94
N PRO A 73 14.64 10.67 -0.83
CA PRO A 73 13.47 10.92 0.00
C PRO A 73 12.28 10.06 -0.40
N THR A 74 11.59 9.52 0.59
CA THR A 74 10.34 8.79 0.37
C THR A 74 9.33 9.65 -0.40
N LYS A 75 8.76 9.08 -1.46
CA LYS A 75 7.73 9.75 -2.27
C LYS A 75 6.38 9.47 -1.64
N CYS A 76 5.61 10.52 -1.35
CA CYS A 76 4.26 10.39 -0.82
C CYS A 76 3.25 11.19 -1.63
N SER A 77 1.99 10.77 -1.53
CA SER A 77 0.84 11.49 -2.06
C SER A 77 0.69 12.86 -1.42
N SER A 78 0.10 13.83 -2.12
CA SER A 78 -0.24 15.15 -1.57
C SER A 78 -1.74 15.35 -1.30
N GLY A 79 -2.56 14.33 -1.59
CA GLY A 79 -3.99 14.38 -1.38
C GLY A 79 -4.67 13.02 -1.56
N ARG A 80 -5.99 13.01 -1.35
CA ARG A 80 -6.81 11.80 -1.45
C ARG A 80 -7.17 11.47 -2.91
N ASN A 81 -7.30 10.18 -3.21
CA ASN A 81 -7.89 9.68 -4.45
C ASN A 81 -9.04 8.70 -4.19
N GLY A 82 -10.28 9.19 -4.17
CA GLY A 82 -11.44 8.36 -3.85
C GLY A 82 -11.35 7.84 -2.41
N ILE A 83 -11.38 6.52 -2.24
CA ILE A 83 -11.23 5.86 -0.93
C ILE A 83 -9.79 5.84 -0.42
N ILE A 84 -8.80 6.03 -1.30
CA ILE A 84 -7.39 6.12 -0.93
C ILE A 84 -7.14 7.51 -0.32
N ARG A 85 -6.77 7.57 0.95
CA ARG A 85 -6.51 8.84 1.65
C ARG A 85 -5.07 9.30 1.51
N GLY A 86 -4.14 8.37 1.29
CA GLY A 86 -2.75 8.67 1.01
C GLY A 86 -1.98 7.42 0.62
N TYR A 87 -0.77 7.61 0.10
CA TYR A 87 0.19 6.55 -0.13
C TYR A 87 1.61 7.09 0.04
N ALA A 88 2.56 6.20 0.31
CA ALA A 88 3.98 6.52 0.34
C ALA A 88 4.80 5.32 -0.14
N ALA A 89 5.91 5.55 -0.82
CA ALA A 89 6.77 4.51 -1.32
C ALA A 89 8.24 4.92 -1.35
N ASN A 90 9.11 3.95 -1.12
CA ASN A 90 10.56 4.10 -1.30
C ASN A 90 11.17 2.76 -1.73
N THR A 91 12.24 2.86 -2.49
CA THR A 91 13.09 1.75 -2.91
C THR A 91 14.54 2.16 -2.70
N ASN A 92 15.33 1.30 -2.08
CA ASN A 92 16.72 1.56 -1.78
C ASN A 92 17.57 0.32 -2.06
N GLN A 93 18.81 0.52 -2.50
CA GLN A 93 19.73 -0.58 -2.80
C GLN A 93 20.09 -1.45 -1.59
N GLY A 94 19.88 -0.97 -0.36
CA GLY A 94 20.32 -1.64 0.85
C GLY A 94 21.81 -1.44 1.10
N ILE A 95 22.40 -2.26 1.98
CA ILE A 95 23.81 -2.11 2.38
C ILE A 95 24.78 -3.06 1.66
N VAL A 96 24.27 -4.12 1.04
CA VAL A 96 25.10 -5.15 0.38
C VAL A 96 25.14 -4.98 -1.13
N ARG A 97 24.02 -4.64 -1.78
CA ARG A 97 23.98 -4.45 -3.24
C ARG A 97 24.55 -3.08 -3.62
N ASP A 98 25.28 -3.04 -4.73
CA ASP A 98 25.78 -1.81 -5.36
C ASP A 98 24.85 -1.28 -6.47
N TYR A 99 23.71 -1.94 -6.67
CA TYR A 99 22.66 -1.58 -7.62
C TYR A 99 21.27 -1.69 -6.97
N ASN A 100 20.27 -1.09 -7.62
CA ASN A 100 18.86 -1.25 -7.26
C ASN A 100 18.04 -1.74 -8.47
N GLU A 101 17.56 -2.97 -8.41
CA GLU A 101 16.74 -3.62 -9.45
C GLU A 101 15.25 -3.51 -9.15
N ASP A 102 14.86 -3.09 -7.93
CA ASP A 102 13.47 -2.91 -7.54
C ASP A 102 12.81 -1.70 -8.20
N ARG A 103 11.51 -1.80 -8.46
CA ARG A 103 10.69 -0.71 -9.01
C ARG A 103 9.34 -0.61 -8.32
N VAL A 104 8.78 0.59 -8.34
CA VAL A 104 7.42 0.89 -7.86
C VAL A 104 6.63 1.61 -8.95
N SER A 105 5.36 1.25 -9.13
CA SER A 105 4.42 1.94 -10.01
C SER A 105 3.17 2.36 -9.24
N ILE A 106 2.74 3.61 -9.43
CA ILE A 106 1.55 4.19 -8.79
C ILE A 106 0.76 4.96 -9.84
N ILE A 107 -0.35 4.37 -10.29
CA ILE A 107 -1.24 4.94 -11.30
C ILE A 107 -2.59 5.25 -10.63
N LEU A 108 -2.88 6.54 -10.48
CA LEU A 108 -4.16 6.99 -9.94
C LEU A 108 -5.09 7.39 -11.08
N ASN A 109 -6.40 7.25 -10.86
CA ASN A 109 -7.43 7.73 -11.78
C ASN A 109 -7.24 7.20 -13.19
N ILE A 110 -7.14 5.87 -13.34
CA ILE A 110 -7.10 5.22 -14.64
C ILE A 110 -8.30 5.70 -15.46
N VAL A 111 -7.98 6.43 -16.53
CA VAL A 111 -8.96 7.20 -17.29
C VAL A 111 -9.81 6.27 -18.12
N LYS A 112 -11.10 6.59 -18.17
CA LYS A 112 -12.07 5.94 -19.02
C LYS A 112 -11.68 6.05 -20.51
N PRO A 113 -11.58 4.94 -21.26
CA PRO A 113 -11.34 4.99 -22.70
C PRO A 113 -12.43 5.76 -23.45
N GLN A 114 -12.04 6.53 -24.47
CA GLN A 114 -12.97 7.36 -25.27
C GLN A 114 -14.04 6.51 -25.97
N ASN A 115 -13.69 5.32 -26.43
CA ASN A 115 -14.60 4.37 -27.09
C ASN A 115 -15.64 3.75 -26.14
N ARG A 116 -15.55 3.99 -24.82
CA ARG A 116 -16.52 3.51 -23.83
C ARG A 116 -17.35 4.63 -23.21
N ALA A 117 -17.40 5.82 -23.83
CA ALA A 117 -17.91 7.08 -23.26
C ALA A 117 -19.32 7.01 -22.62
N THR A 118 -20.17 6.07 -22.99
CA THR A 118 -21.51 5.88 -22.42
C THR A 118 -21.55 5.03 -21.16
N GLU A 119 -20.49 4.27 -20.84
CA GLU A 119 -20.48 3.36 -19.69
C GLU A 119 -20.32 4.10 -18.34
N ASN A 120 -20.86 3.57 -17.25
CA ASN A 120 -20.42 4.06 -15.93
C ASN A 120 -18.95 3.63 -15.72
N TRP A 121 -18.05 4.48 -15.24
CA TRP A 121 -16.65 4.08 -15.05
C TRP A 121 -16.24 4.27 -13.59
N PRO A 122 -15.98 3.18 -12.84
CA PRO A 122 -15.54 3.30 -11.46
C PRO A 122 -14.16 3.95 -11.40
N LYS A 123 -13.89 4.66 -10.29
CA LYS A 123 -12.53 5.14 -10.02
C LYS A 123 -11.60 3.95 -9.88
N CYS A 124 -10.54 3.93 -10.68
CA CYS A 124 -9.57 2.84 -10.69
C CYS A 124 -8.19 3.38 -10.33
N SER A 125 -7.46 2.65 -9.47
CA SER A 125 -6.07 2.94 -9.12
C SER A 125 -5.26 1.64 -9.11
N PHE A 126 -4.01 1.71 -9.57
CA PHE A 126 -3.11 0.58 -9.68
C PHE A 126 -1.81 0.90 -8.94
N PHE A 127 -1.38 -0.01 -8.08
CA PHE A 127 -0.16 0.07 -7.30
C PHE A 127 0.63 -1.21 -7.53
N GLY A 128 1.92 -1.12 -7.84
CA GLY A 128 2.77 -2.28 -8.08
C GLY A 128 4.14 -2.11 -7.44
N VAL A 129 4.64 -3.19 -6.84
CA VAL A 129 6.04 -3.35 -6.45
C VAL A 129 6.62 -4.49 -7.28
N TYR A 130 7.79 -4.25 -7.85
CA TYR A 130 8.50 -5.19 -8.71
C TYR A 130 9.89 -5.38 -8.15
N ASP A 131 10.22 -6.61 -7.80
CA ASP A 131 11.51 -7.00 -7.24
C ASP A 131 12.29 -7.66 -8.39
N GLY A 132 13.37 -7.04 -8.82
CA GLY A 132 14.09 -7.40 -10.03
C GLY A 132 15.31 -8.26 -9.72
N HIS A 133 15.61 -9.21 -10.60
CA HIS A 133 16.82 -10.03 -10.47
C HIS A 133 17.44 -10.37 -11.82
N GLY A 134 18.76 -10.57 -11.84
CA GLY A 134 19.47 -10.92 -13.07
C GLY A 134 19.48 -9.79 -14.11
N GLY A 135 19.33 -8.54 -13.66
CA GLY A 135 19.17 -7.34 -14.46
C GLY A 135 17.88 -6.58 -14.12
N ALA A 136 17.88 -5.26 -14.26
CA ALA A 136 16.70 -4.44 -13.96
C ALA A 136 15.66 -4.37 -15.10
N ALA A 137 15.96 -4.92 -16.29
CA ALA A 137 15.17 -4.67 -17.49
C ALA A 137 13.73 -5.20 -17.39
N CYS A 138 13.52 -6.37 -16.80
CA CYS A 138 12.19 -6.92 -16.54
C CYS A 138 11.38 -6.04 -15.58
N ALA A 139 11.94 -5.66 -14.44
CA ALA A 139 11.28 -4.79 -13.47
C ALA A 139 10.97 -3.39 -14.05
N ASP A 140 11.89 -2.83 -14.84
CA ASP A 140 11.68 -1.57 -15.58
C ASP A 140 10.52 -1.68 -16.58
N PHE A 141 10.47 -2.76 -17.35
CA PHE A 141 9.37 -3.04 -18.27
C PHE A 141 8.01 -3.15 -17.54
N LEU A 142 7.95 -3.90 -16.43
CA LEU A 142 6.71 -4.08 -15.67
C LEU A 142 6.23 -2.76 -15.05
N ARG A 143 7.14 -1.96 -14.47
CA ARG A 143 6.83 -0.62 -13.94
C ARG A 143 6.08 0.23 -14.95
N ASP A 144 6.59 0.25 -16.18
CA ASP A 144 6.14 1.14 -17.24
C ASP A 144 4.91 0.62 -18.00
N THR A 145 4.71 -0.70 -18.04
CA THR A 145 3.76 -1.31 -18.99
C THR A 145 2.72 -2.24 -18.39
N LEU A 146 2.95 -2.90 -17.24
CA LEU A 146 2.06 -3.96 -16.74
C LEU A 146 0.62 -3.45 -16.54
N HIS A 147 0.48 -2.28 -15.93
CA HIS A 147 -0.83 -1.62 -15.77
C HIS A 147 -1.54 -1.38 -17.11
N GLN A 148 -0.79 -1.11 -18.19
CA GLN A 148 -1.37 -0.88 -19.51
C GLN A 148 -1.94 -2.17 -20.11
N PHE A 149 -1.25 -3.30 -19.94
CA PHE A 149 -1.76 -4.60 -20.39
C PHE A 149 -3.08 -4.93 -19.67
N VAL A 150 -3.14 -4.73 -18.35
CA VAL A 150 -4.35 -4.99 -17.56
C VAL A 150 -5.53 -4.08 -17.98
N ILE A 151 -5.32 -2.76 -18.11
CA ILE A 151 -6.43 -1.83 -18.38
C ILE A 151 -6.92 -1.85 -19.84
N LYS A 152 -6.12 -2.41 -20.75
CA LYS A 152 -6.48 -2.57 -22.18
C LYS A 152 -7.31 -3.83 -22.44
N GLU A 153 -7.40 -4.74 -21.47
CA GLU A 153 -8.25 -5.92 -21.60
C GLU A 153 -9.72 -5.52 -21.78
N PRO A 154 -10.45 -6.12 -22.74
CA PRO A 154 -11.82 -5.70 -23.07
C PRO A 154 -12.80 -5.73 -21.89
N GLU A 155 -12.58 -6.65 -20.97
CA GLU A 155 -13.43 -6.84 -19.81
C GLU A 155 -13.09 -5.89 -18.64
N PHE A 156 -12.02 -5.10 -18.72
CA PHE A 156 -11.69 -4.11 -17.70
C PHE A 156 -12.64 -2.90 -17.75
N PRO A 157 -13.20 -2.42 -16.61
CA PRO A 157 -12.96 -2.81 -15.22
C PRO A 157 -14.04 -3.75 -14.65
N TRP A 158 -14.87 -4.35 -15.51
CA TRP A 158 -16.03 -5.16 -15.12
C TRP A 158 -15.69 -6.59 -14.71
N ASN A 159 -14.58 -7.14 -15.23
CA ASN A 159 -13.97 -8.39 -14.78
C ASN A 159 -12.48 -8.17 -14.45
N PRO A 160 -12.14 -7.55 -13.30
CA PRO A 160 -10.75 -7.24 -12.98
C PRO A 160 -9.86 -8.48 -12.84
N VAL A 161 -10.39 -9.62 -12.39
CA VAL A 161 -9.61 -10.87 -12.28
C VAL A 161 -9.21 -11.37 -13.66
N GLY A 162 -10.16 -11.43 -14.60
CA GLY A 162 -9.87 -11.81 -15.98
C GLY A 162 -8.87 -10.84 -16.63
N ALA A 163 -9.06 -9.54 -16.42
CA ALA A 163 -8.17 -8.50 -16.93
C ALA A 163 -6.74 -8.61 -16.35
N ILE A 164 -6.60 -8.90 -15.05
CA ILE A 164 -5.30 -9.13 -14.42
C ILE A 164 -4.61 -10.35 -15.04
N LYS A 165 -5.30 -11.51 -15.08
CA LYS A 165 -4.69 -12.75 -15.58
C LYS A 165 -4.24 -12.62 -17.03
N LYS A 166 -5.11 -12.12 -17.92
CA LYS A 166 -4.78 -11.91 -19.33
C LYS A 166 -3.72 -10.82 -19.53
N GLY A 167 -3.80 -9.72 -18.77
CA GLY A 167 -2.80 -8.65 -18.83
C GLY A 167 -1.41 -9.11 -18.38
N PHE A 168 -1.32 -9.96 -17.35
CA PHE A 168 -0.07 -10.54 -16.88
C PHE A 168 0.49 -11.52 -17.92
N GLU A 169 -0.34 -12.40 -18.48
CA GLU A 169 0.06 -13.29 -19.57
C GLU A 169 0.58 -12.51 -20.79
N ALA A 170 -0.12 -11.45 -21.20
CA ALA A 170 0.28 -10.61 -22.33
C ALA A 170 1.60 -9.87 -22.07
N ALA A 171 1.80 -9.33 -20.86
CA ALA A 171 3.04 -8.67 -20.47
C ALA A 171 4.22 -9.65 -20.47
N GLU A 172 4.03 -10.86 -19.94
CA GLU A 172 5.03 -11.92 -19.95
C GLU A 172 5.43 -12.31 -21.38
N ASN A 173 4.45 -12.62 -22.22
CA ASN A 173 4.70 -13.01 -23.61
C ASN A 173 5.46 -11.91 -24.37
N HIS A 174 5.11 -10.65 -24.13
CA HIS A 174 5.81 -9.52 -24.73
C HIS A 174 7.27 -9.41 -24.27
N PHE A 175 7.52 -9.54 -22.97
CA PHE A 175 8.87 -9.46 -22.42
C PHE A 175 9.75 -10.64 -22.85
N LEU A 176 9.21 -11.86 -22.85
CA LEU A 176 9.93 -13.04 -23.35
C LEU A 176 10.26 -12.93 -24.85
N ALA A 177 9.36 -12.38 -25.67
CA ALA A 177 9.64 -12.12 -27.08
C ALA A 177 10.77 -11.10 -27.25
N TYR A 178 10.78 -10.03 -26.45
CA TYR A 178 11.88 -9.07 -26.39
C TYR A 178 13.20 -9.76 -25.98
N ALA A 179 13.19 -10.54 -24.89
CA ALA A 179 14.39 -11.23 -24.42
C ALA A 179 14.94 -12.21 -25.48
N LEU A 180 14.06 -12.96 -26.16
CA LEU A 180 14.45 -13.85 -27.25
C LEU A 180 15.08 -13.10 -28.43
N ASP A 181 14.52 -11.95 -28.81
CA ASP A 181 15.10 -11.07 -29.85
C ASP A 181 16.50 -10.58 -29.45
N GLN A 182 16.71 -10.23 -28.18
CA GLN A 182 18.03 -9.83 -27.67
C GLN A 182 19.05 -10.99 -27.73
N TYR A 183 18.63 -12.21 -27.36
CA TYR A 183 19.45 -13.42 -27.53
C TYR A 183 19.85 -13.64 -29.00
N SER A 184 18.93 -13.42 -29.94
CA SER A 184 19.22 -13.57 -31.38
C SER A 184 20.29 -12.60 -31.89
N LYS A 185 20.50 -11.48 -31.17
CA LYS A 185 21.54 -10.48 -31.44
C LYS A 185 22.83 -10.71 -30.65
N GLY A 186 22.93 -11.81 -29.91
CA GLY A 186 24.08 -12.14 -29.07
C GLY A 186 24.15 -11.33 -27.77
N ILE A 187 23.02 -10.76 -27.31
CA ILE A 187 22.92 -10.00 -26.06
C ILE A 187 21.99 -10.78 -25.12
N PRO A 188 22.50 -11.60 -24.19
CA PRO A 188 21.66 -12.36 -23.28
C PRO A 188 20.86 -11.44 -22.36
N GLU A 189 19.52 -11.46 -22.49
CA GLU A 189 18.60 -10.78 -21.59
C GLU A 189 18.00 -11.79 -20.62
N ARG A 190 18.57 -11.87 -19.41
CA ARG A 190 18.24 -12.89 -18.41
C ARG A 190 17.37 -12.35 -17.28
N SER A 191 17.04 -11.07 -17.30
CA SER A 191 16.35 -10.48 -16.16
C SER A 191 14.98 -11.11 -15.94
N GLY A 192 14.66 -11.24 -14.66
CA GLY A 192 13.35 -11.61 -14.17
C GLY A 192 12.86 -10.60 -13.17
N SER A 193 11.59 -10.73 -12.78
CA SER A 193 11.04 -9.91 -11.73
C SER A 193 9.82 -10.55 -11.07
N CYS A 194 9.76 -10.48 -9.75
CA CYS A 194 8.52 -10.67 -9.00
C CYS A 194 7.61 -9.45 -9.16
N ALA A 195 6.30 -9.63 -9.00
CA ALA A 195 5.33 -8.55 -9.04
C ALA A 195 4.25 -8.77 -7.99
N ILE A 196 4.07 -7.78 -7.10
CA ILE A 196 2.90 -7.68 -6.23
C ILE A 196 2.11 -6.42 -6.60
N VAL A 197 0.85 -6.62 -7.00
CA VAL A 197 -0.02 -5.57 -7.51
C VAL A 197 -1.26 -5.44 -6.64
N CYS A 198 -1.63 -4.21 -6.31
CA CYS A 198 -2.90 -3.84 -5.72
C CYS A 198 -3.69 -2.98 -6.72
N LEU A 199 -4.72 -3.56 -7.33
CA LEU A 199 -5.68 -2.88 -8.19
C LEU A 199 -6.94 -2.58 -7.38
N ILE A 200 -7.33 -1.31 -7.33
CA ILE A 200 -8.56 -0.87 -6.65
C ILE A 200 -9.54 -0.39 -7.71
N VAL A 201 -10.71 -1.00 -7.77
CA VAL A 201 -11.83 -0.64 -8.67
C VAL A 201 -13.02 -0.24 -7.82
N GLY A 202 -13.33 1.05 -7.78
CA GLY A 202 -14.34 1.61 -6.88
C GLY A 202 -13.93 1.43 -5.42
N ASP A 203 -14.56 0.48 -4.74
CA ASP A 203 -14.29 0.09 -3.34
C ASP A 203 -13.84 -1.37 -3.19
N VAL A 204 -13.54 -2.07 -4.30
CA VAL A 204 -13.05 -3.44 -4.29
C VAL A 204 -11.55 -3.46 -4.59
N CYS A 205 -10.81 -4.21 -3.78
CA CYS A 205 -9.38 -4.41 -3.90
C CYS A 205 -9.07 -5.80 -4.48
N TYR A 206 -8.16 -5.84 -5.44
CA TYR A 206 -7.63 -7.03 -6.09
C TYR A 206 -6.12 -7.03 -5.89
N VAL A 207 -5.63 -7.97 -5.08
CA VAL A 207 -4.19 -8.16 -4.83
C VAL A 207 -3.71 -9.34 -5.65
N ALA A 208 -2.83 -9.09 -6.61
CA ALA A 208 -2.29 -10.09 -7.52
C ALA A 208 -0.80 -10.28 -7.25
N ASN A 209 -0.39 -11.52 -6.92
CA ASN A 209 0.99 -11.85 -6.61
C ASN A 209 1.61 -12.77 -7.67
N VAL A 210 2.84 -12.48 -8.07
CA VAL A 210 3.74 -13.35 -8.84
C VAL A 210 5.12 -13.24 -8.20
N GLY A 211 5.45 -14.16 -7.31
CA GLY A 211 6.77 -14.22 -6.69
C GLY A 211 6.67 -14.18 -5.18
N ASP A 212 7.72 -13.70 -4.54
CA ASP A 212 7.92 -13.67 -3.09
C ASP A 212 7.92 -12.26 -2.48
N SER A 213 7.60 -11.24 -3.28
CA SER A 213 7.08 -9.99 -2.73
C SER A 213 5.76 -10.23 -1.99
N ARG A 214 5.46 -9.42 -0.98
CA ARG A 214 4.32 -9.66 -0.07
C ARG A 214 3.43 -8.44 0.09
N ALA A 215 2.12 -8.68 0.15
CA ALA A 215 1.11 -7.69 0.52
C ALA A 215 0.44 -8.04 1.86
N VAL A 216 0.25 -7.05 2.72
CA VAL A 216 -0.30 -7.19 4.08
C VAL A 216 -1.36 -6.11 4.33
N LEU A 217 -2.52 -6.50 4.84
CA LEU A 217 -3.57 -5.58 5.29
C LEU A 217 -3.48 -5.35 6.80
N SER A 218 -3.46 -4.08 7.18
CA SER A 218 -3.72 -3.62 8.54
C SER A 218 -5.19 -3.28 8.70
N SER A 219 -5.80 -3.75 9.79
CA SER A 219 -7.19 -3.42 10.13
C SER A 219 -7.39 -3.28 11.64
N GLN A 220 -8.47 -2.59 12.02
CA GLN A 220 -8.86 -2.32 13.40
C GLN A 220 -7.75 -1.62 14.18
N GLN A 221 -7.16 -0.58 13.59
CA GLN A 221 -6.06 0.19 14.15
C GLN A 221 -4.83 -0.68 14.46
N GLY A 222 -4.45 -1.53 13.50
CA GLY A 222 -3.27 -2.41 13.64
C GLY A 222 -3.48 -3.67 14.47
N LYS A 223 -4.65 -3.84 15.10
CA LYS A 223 -4.95 -5.03 15.93
C LYS A 223 -5.08 -6.32 15.11
N ARG A 224 -5.42 -6.20 13.83
CA ARG A 224 -5.54 -7.35 12.91
C ARG A 224 -4.61 -7.16 11.73
N VAL A 225 -3.74 -8.15 11.54
CA VAL A 225 -2.75 -8.23 10.45
C VAL A 225 -3.09 -9.42 9.57
N ASN A 226 -3.47 -9.15 8.32
CA ASN A 226 -3.89 -10.20 7.39
C ASN A 226 -2.95 -10.21 6.17
N ASN A 227 -2.27 -11.33 5.92
CA ASN A 227 -1.54 -11.51 4.66
C ASN A 227 -2.52 -11.54 3.49
N LEU A 228 -2.25 -10.72 2.48
CA LEU A 228 -3.05 -10.63 1.26
C LEU A 228 -2.49 -11.47 0.11
N SER A 229 -1.22 -11.88 0.21
CA SER A 229 -0.56 -12.80 -0.70
C SER A 229 0.07 -13.97 0.07
N ILE A 230 0.41 -15.02 -0.67
CA ILE A 230 1.29 -16.11 -0.22
C ILE A 230 2.53 -16.05 -1.11
N ASP A 231 3.71 -16.08 -0.51
CA ASP A 231 4.97 -16.00 -1.24
C ASP A 231 5.19 -17.29 -2.04
N HIS A 232 5.54 -17.13 -3.32
CA HIS A 232 5.70 -18.24 -4.25
C HIS A 232 7.12 -18.82 -4.22
N LYS A 233 7.58 -19.29 -3.06
CA LYS A 233 8.86 -19.99 -2.90
C LYS A 233 8.75 -21.46 -3.38
N PRO A 234 9.84 -22.11 -3.85
CA PRO A 234 9.78 -23.49 -4.34
C PRO A 234 9.17 -24.50 -3.35
N GLU A 235 9.43 -24.34 -2.06
CA GLU A 235 8.94 -25.17 -0.97
C GLU A 235 7.44 -25.00 -0.66
N THR A 236 6.80 -23.92 -1.12
CA THR A 236 5.35 -23.72 -0.98
C THR A 236 4.57 -24.26 -2.18
N GLU A 237 5.24 -24.47 -3.31
CA GLU A 237 4.61 -24.83 -4.60
C GLU A 237 5.05 -26.23 -5.11
N VAL A 238 5.47 -27.11 -4.19
CA VAL A 238 6.08 -28.42 -4.49
C VAL A 238 5.23 -29.27 -5.43
N GLU A 239 3.93 -29.40 -5.14
CA GLU A 239 3.02 -30.23 -5.94
C GLU A 239 2.92 -29.73 -7.39
N ARG A 240 2.80 -28.40 -7.57
CA ARG A 240 2.75 -27.75 -8.88
C ARG A 240 4.06 -27.97 -9.65
N ILE A 241 5.19 -27.74 -9.00
CA ILE A 241 6.53 -27.91 -9.57
C ILE A 241 6.74 -29.35 -10.05
N GLN A 242 6.41 -30.33 -9.21
CA GLN A 242 6.55 -31.75 -9.56
C GLN A 242 5.63 -32.16 -10.71
N LYS A 243 4.37 -31.70 -10.71
CA LYS A 243 3.43 -31.92 -11.84
C LYS A 243 3.93 -31.28 -13.14
N GLY A 244 4.64 -30.16 -13.05
CA GLY A 244 5.30 -29.50 -14.18
C GLY A 244 6.56 -30.21 -14.70
N GLY A 245 7.01 -31.27 -14.03
CA GLY A 245 8.24 -32.01 -14.37
C GLY A 245 9.51 -31.42 -13.75
N GLY A 246 9.37 -30.49 -12.80
CA GLY A 246 10.47 -29.88 -12.07
C GLY A 246 10.79 -30.61 -10.77
N LYS A 247 11.87 -30.18 -10.11
CA LYS A 247 12.28 -30.65 -8.78
C LYS A 247 12.71 -29.47 -7.92
N ILE A 248 12.74 -29.67 -6.61
CA ILE A 248 13.33 -28.72 -5.66
C ILE A 248 14.64 -29.29 -5.12
N TYR A 249 15.60 -28.41 -4.82
CA TYR A 249 16.85 -28.78 -4.18
C TYR A 249 17.33 -27.65 -3.28
N GLN A 250 18.21 -27.97 -2.34
CA GLN A 250 18.83 -27.00 -1.45
C GLN A 250 20.32 -27.30 -1.36
N THR A 251 21.15 -26.27 -1.55
CA THR A 251 22.60 -26.42 -1.51
C THR A 251 23.10 -26.31 -0.07
N GLN A 252 24.07 -27.16 0.29
CA GLN A 252 24.83 -27.02 1.52
C GLN A 252 26.27 -26.63 1.17
N GLY A 253 26.85 -25.74 1.96
CA GLY A 253 28.22 -25.29 1.83
C GLY A 253 28.89 -25.16 3.20
N ILE A 254 30.18 -24.83 3.20
CA ILE A 254 30.95 -24.53 4.41
C ILE A 254 31.50 -23.12 4.23
N ASN A 255 31.30 -22.24 5.20
CA ASN A 255 31.90 -20.89 5.17
C ASN A 255 33.40 -20.94 5.52
N GLU A 256 34.07 -19.79 5.43
CA GLU A 256 35.51 -19.68 5.72
C GLU A 256 35.88 -20.09 7.16
N GLU A 257 34.90 -20.05 8.08
CA GLU A 257 35.05 -20.43 9.49
C GLU A 257 34.81 -21.93 9.73
N GLY A 258 34.61 -22.73 8.68
CA GLY A 258 34.32 -24.16 8.81
C GLY A 258 32.88 -24.47 9.25
N THR A 259 31.99 -23.49 9.30
CA THR A 259 30.58 -23.64 9.69
C THR A 259 29.74 -24.04 8.49
N GLN A 260 28.87 -25.03 8.67
CA GLN A 260 27.93 -25.46 7.62
C GLN A 260 26.88 -24.39 7.37
N VAL A 261 26.78 -23.92 6.12
CA VAL A 261 25.81 -22.92 5.68
C VAL A 261 24.84 -23.57 4.70
N THR A 262 23.55 -23.37 4.94
CA THR A 262 22.50 -23.88 4.07
C THR A 262 21.98 -22.75 3.19
N GLY A 263 22.04 -22.94 1.87
CA GLY A 263 21.53 -21.99 0.89
C GLY A 263 20.00 -22.01 0.79
N PRO A 264 19.40 -21.10 0.00
CA PRO A 264 17.96 -21.10 -0.21
C PRO A 264 17.51 -22.35 -0.97
N VAL A 265 16.27 -22.77 -0.76
CA VAL A 265 15.63 -23.79 -1.58
C VAL A 265 15.45 -23.23 -2.99
N ARG A 266 15.75 -24.04 -4.00
CA ARG A 266 15.73 -23.66 -5.40
C ARG A 266 14.95 -24.66 -6.24
N VAL A 267 14.36 -24.18 -7.33
CA VAL A 267 13.68 -24.99 -8.33
C VAL A 267 14.62 -25.39 -9.47
N ILE A 268 14.46 -26.58 -10.04
CA ILE A 268 15.13 -27.03 -11.27
C ILE A 268 14.09 -27.59 -12.26
N PRO A 269 14.16 -27.24 -13.56
CA PRO A 269 15.04 -26.27 -14.18
C PRO A 269 14.80 -24.82 -13.71
N GLY A 270 15.76 -23.92 -13.98
CA GLY A 270 15.72 -22.50 -13.60
C GLY A 270 16.73 -22.08 -12.54
N ARG A 271 16.96 -22.91 -11.50
CA ARG A 271 17.88 -22.64 -10.38
C ARG A 271 17.51 -21.39 -9.55
N LEU A 272 16.25 -20.97 -9.62
CA LEU A 272 15.72 -19.79 -8.92
C LEU A 272 15.27 -20.16 -7.50
N SER A 273 15.37 -19.21 -6.56
CA SER A 273 14.78 -19.29 -5.22
C SER A 273 13.32 -18.84 -5.17
N VAL A 274 12.75 -18.52 -6.33
CA VAL A 274 11.33 -18.24 -6.57
C VAL A 274 10.77 -19.24 -7.56
N SER A 275 9.47 -19.54 -7.42
CA SER A 275 8.76 -20.49 -8.29
C SER A 275 7.86 -19.80 -9.32
N ARG A 276 7.55 -18.51 -9.12
CA ARG A 276 6.79 -17.69 -10.07
C ARG A 276 7.48 -16.35 -10.27
N THR A 277 7.54 -15.89 -11.51
CA THR A 277 8.31 -14.70 -11.93
C THR A 277 7.89 -14.29 -13.34
N PHE A 278 8.06 -13.01 -13.68
CA PHE A 278 8.10 -12.54 -15.06
C PHE A 278 9.50 -12.65 -15.65
N GLY A 279 9.63 -12.81 -16.96
CA GLY A 279 10.94 -12.92 -17.60
C GLY A 279 11.62 -14.25 -17.29
N ASP A 280 12.91 -14.26 -16.92
CA ASP A 280 13.67 -15.49 -16.67
C ASP A 280 13.59 -16.49 -17.85
N ILE A 281 13.88 -16.00 -19.05
CA ILE A 281 13.71 -16.78 -20.30
C ILE A 281 14.42 -18.14 -20.24
N GLU A 282 15.58 -18.22 -19.59
CA GLU A 282 16.34 -19.46 -19.43
C GLU A 282 15.67 -20.48 -18.51
N ALA A 283 14.85 -20.03 -17.56
CA ALA A 283 14.08 -20.91 -16.70
C ALA A 283 12.82 -21.46 -17.39
N LYS A 284 12.35 -20.81 -18.46
CA LYS A 284 11.06 -21.11 -19.10
C LYS A 284 11.18 -21.79 -20.46
N PHE A 285 12.17 -21.43 -21.28
CA PHE A 285 12.30 -21.96 -22.64
C PHE A 285 13.21 -23.18 -22.70
N GLU A 286 12.71 -24.26 -23.32
CA GLU A 286 13.41 -25.54 -23.44
C GLU A 286 14.76 -25.41 -24.16
N GLN A 287 14.89 -24.50 -25.13
CA GLN A 287 16.15 -24.26 -25.85
C GLN A 287 17.29 -23.78 -24.94
N PHE A 288 16.97 -23.27 -23.75
CA PHE A 288 17.94 -22.84 -22.73
C PHE A 288 18.01 -23.83 -21.55
N GLY A 289 17.32 -24.97 -21.64
CA GLY A 289 17.19 -25.95 -20.56
C GLY A 289 16.10 -25.60 -19.54
N GLY A 290 15.23 -24.64 -19.84
CA GLY A 290 14.08 -24.24 -19.02
C GLY A 290 12.85 -25.13 -19.21
N ASN A 291 11.81 -24.87 -18.42
CA ASN A 291 10.50 -25.49 -18.54
C ASN A 291 9.41 -24.52 -18.04
N SER A 292 8.56 -24.05 -18.96
CA SER A 292 7.49 -23.09 -18.70
C SER A 292 6.37 -23.61 -17.81
N LYS A 293 6.35 -24.90 -17.47
CA LYS A 293 5.42 -25.49 -16.50
C LYS A 293 5.98 -25.50 -15.07
N VAL A 294 7.27 -25.23 -14.91
CA VAL A 294 7.98 -25.29 -13.63
C VAL A 294 8.09 -23.90 -13.01
N VAL A 295 8.54 -22.92 -13.78
CA VAL A 295 8.55 -21.51 -13.41
C VAL A 295 7.51 -20.79 -14.25
N ILE A 296 6.47 -20.26 -13.60
CA ILE A 296 5.29 -19.67 -14.26
C ILE A 296 5.15 -18.18 -13.92
N SER A 297 4.36 -17.44 -14.69
CA SER A 297 4.02 -16.03 -14.42
C SER A 297 2.55 -15.82 -14.01
N GLU A 298 1.79 -16.91 -13.83
CA GLU A 298 0.37 -16.79 -13.48
C GLU A 298 0.18 -16.23 -12.05
N PRO A 299 -0.60 -15.14 -11.90
CA PRO A 299 -0.84 -14.54 -10.59
C PRO A 299 -1.88 -15.28 -9.77
N ASP A 300 -1.61 -15.35 -8.46
CA ASP A 300 -2.66 -15.60 -7.47
C ASP A 300 -3.35 -14.28 -7.13
N VAL A 301 -4.69 -14.27 -7.15
CA VAL A 301 -5.49 -13.05 -6.96
C VAL A 301 -6.40 -13.18 -5.75
N LYS A 302 -6.18 -12.31 -4.75
CA LYS A 302 -7.06 -12.15 -3.59
C LYS A 302 -7.96 -10.94 -3.77
N ILE A 303 -9.24 -11.10 -3.43
CA ILE A 303 -10.27 -10.09 -3.64
C ILE A 303 -10.95 -9.78 -2.30
N PHE A 304 -11.12 -8.50 -2.01
CA PHE A 304 -11.95 -8.08 -0.88
C PHE A 304 -12.50 -6.68 -1.07
N LYS A 305 -13.62 -6.40 -0.41
CA LYS A 305 -14.21 -5.06 -0.36
C LYS A 305 -13.55 -4.23 0.73
N ILE A 306 -13.12 -3.01 0.41
CA ILE A 306 -12.55 -2.08 1.37
C ILE A 306 -13.69 -1.49 2.22
N ASN A 307 -13.54 -1.55 3.54
CA ASN A 307 -14.51 -1.04 4.52
C ASN A 307 -13.83 -0.08 5.51
N GLN A 308 -14.59 0.40 6.49
CA GLN A 308 -14.14 1.41 7.46
C GLN A 308 -13.15 0.88 8.52
N ASP A 309 -13.04 -0.45 8.66
CA ASP A 309 -12.12 -1.11 9.58
C ASP A 309 -10.75 -1.35 8.95
N HIS A 310 -10.61 -1.15 7.63
CA HIS A 310 -9.35 -1.31 6.92
C HIS A 310 -8.53 -0.02 7.01
N ASP A 311 -7.35 -0.13 7.61
CA ASP A 311 -6.50 1.02 7.90
C ASP A 311 -5.63 1.37 6.68
N PHE A 312 -4.81 0.42 6.25
CA PHE A 312 -3.89 0.54 5.11
C PHE A 312 -3.41 -0.84 4.64
N ILE A 313 -2.93 -0.89 3.39
CA ILE A 313 -2.20 -2.03 2.81
C ILE A 313 -0.73 -1.66 2.72
N VAL A 314 0.14 -2.61 3.02
CA VAL A 314 1.59 -2.54 2.79
C VAL A 314 1.99 -3.56 1.76
N MET A 315 2.83 -3.18 0.80
CA MET A 315 3.46 -4.07 -0.18
C MET A 315 4.97 -3.87 -0.14
N GLY A 316 5.74 -4.94 -0.24
CA GLY A 316 7.21 -4.86 -0.26
C GLY A 316 7.88 -6.12 -0.80
N CYS A 317 9.16 -5.98 -1.14
CA CYS A 317 10.02 -7.07 -1.61
C CYS A 317 10.51 -7.97 -0.46
N ASP A 318 11.19 -9.07 -0.80
CA ASP A 318 11.70 -10.01 0.19
C ASP A 318 12.82 -9.41 1.05
N GLY A 319 13.54 -8.40 0.55
CA GLY A 319 14.52 -7.64 1.33
C GLY A 319 13.94 -6.99 2.61
N ILE A 320 12.61 -6.81 2.68
CA ILE A 320 11.88 -6.50 3.91
C ILE A 320 11.46 -7.78 4.63
N PHE A 321 10.73 -8.66 3.93
CA PHE A 321 9.98 -9.76 4.56
C PHE A 321 10.79 -11.00 4.94
N ASP A 322 12.03 -11.12 4.47
CA ASP A 322 13.01 -12.11 4.93
C ASP A 322 13.58 -11.74 6.31
N LYS A 323 13.52 -10.47 6.70
CA LYS A 323 14.05 -9.97 7.99
C LYS A 323 12.97 -9.56 8.98
N MET A 324 11.76 -9.28 8.51
CA MET A 324 10.66 -8.81 9.33
C MET A 324 9.37 -9.56 9.02
N THR A 325 8.69 -9.97 10.08
CA THR A 325 7.33 -10.52 9.97
C THR A 325 6.34 -9.44 9.56
N SER A 326 5.21 -9.86 8.97
CA SER A 326 4.11 -8.94 8.66
C SER A 326 3.66 -8.13 9.87
N ALA A 327 3.61 -8.73 11.07
CA ALA A 327 3.22 -8.04 12.30
C ALA A 327 4.24 -6.98 12.74
N GLU A 328 5.55 -7.26 12.65
CA GLU A 328 6.59 -6.27 12.97
C GLU A 328 6.49 -5.04 12.06
N VAL A 329 6.32 -5.24 10.74
CA VAL A 329 6.16 -4.13 9.78
C VAL A 329 4.94 -3.27 10.13
N ILE A 330 3.80 -3.89 10.41
CA ILE A 330 2.58 -3.16 10.80
C ILE A 330 2.78 -2.40 12.13
N ASN A 331 3.47 -3.01 13.10
CA ASN A 331 3.74 -2.38 14.40
C ASN A 331 4.60 -1.12 14.26
N ILE A 332 5.65 -1.16 13.44
CA ILE A 332 6.52 0.01 13.18
C ILE A 332 5.68 1.17 12.61
N ILE A 333 4.85 0.87 11.61
CA ILE A 333 3.99 1.89 10.97
C ILE A 333 3.01 2.48 12.00
N TRP A 334 2.40 1.65 12.85
CA TRP A 334 1.48 2.15 13.89
C TRP A 334 2.18 2.94 15.00
N GLN A 335 3.41 2.58 15.37
CA GLN A 335 4.22 3.39 16.29
C GLN A 335 4.45 4.78 15.71
N ASP A 336 4.82 4.90 14.43
CA ASP A 336 5.01 6.19 13.78
C ASP A 336 3.71 7.00 13.69
N ILE A 337 2.58 6.34 13.41
CA ILE A 337 1.26 6.97 13.41
C ILE A 337 0.91 7.50 14.80
N GLN A 338 1.19 6.76 15.87
CA GLN A 338 0.86 7.12 17.27
C GLN A 338 1.83 8.15 17.88
N ASN A 339 3.06 8.23 17.38
CA ASN A 339 4.05 9.19 17.84
C ASN A 339 3.91 10.55 17.14
N ASN A 340 3.31 10.60 15.95
CA ASN A 340 3.25 11.79 15.10
C ASN A 340 1.81 12.30 14.87
N ASN A 341 0.96 12.25 15.91
CA ASN A 341 -0.49 12.52 15.82
C ASN A 341 -0.84 13.93 15.30
N LYS A 342 0.10 14.88 15.39
CA LYS A 342 -0.07 16.27 14.94
C LYS A 342 0.38 16.49 13.49
N SER A 343 1.04 15.52 12.87
CA SER A 343 1.54 15.61 11.50
C SER A 343 0.44 15.23 10.50
N ASN A 344 0.50 15.77 9.29
CA ASN A 344 -0.42 15.34 8.25
C ASN A 344 -0.15 13.88 7.85
N LEU A 345 -1.21 13.16 7.45
CA LEU A 345 -1.16 11.74 7.07
C LEU A 345 -0.03 11.41 6.10
N HIS A 346 0.19 12.24 5.08
CA HIS A 346 1.18 11.97 4.04
C HIS A 346 2.62 12.00 4.57
N SER A 347 2.92 12.94 5.47
CA SER A 347 4.20 12.99 6.17
C SER A 347 4.39 11.78 7.07
N ILE A 348 3.34 11.36 7.78
CA ILE A 348 3.39 10.17 8.63
C ILE A 348 3.71 8.93 7.78
N LEU A 349 2.98 8.71 6.69
CA LEU A 349 3.23 7.59 5.78
C LEU A 349 4.66 7.63 5.21
N SER A 350 5.17 8.82 4.90
CA SER A 350 6.55 9.00 4.45
C SER A 350 7.55 8.54 5.49
N THR A 351 7.38 8.99 6.75
CA THR A 351 8.22 8.57 7.87
C THR A 351 8.12 7.07 8.11
N SER A 352 6.92 6.49 8.06
CA SER A 352 6.71 5.05 8.26
C SER A 352 7.42 4.17 7.25
N VAL A 353 7.44 4.59 5.97
CA VAL A 353 8.24 3.88 4.95
C VAL A 353 9.73 3.94 5.28
N ASP A 354 10.26 5.12 5.63
CA ASP A 354 11.68 5.27 6.00
C ASP A 354 12.05 4.43 7.23
N SER A 355 11.18 4.38 8.24
CA SER A 355 11.39 3.60 9.47
C SER A 355 11.48 2.10 9.18
N VAL A 356 10.59 1.57 8.34
CA VAL A 356 10.61 0.15 7.96
C VAL A 356 11.85 -0.19 7.14
N LEU A 357 12.25 0.65 6.18
CA LEU A 357 13.49 0.43 5.40
C LEU A 357 14.72 0.43 6.31
N LYS A 358 14.80 1.38 7.26
CA LYS A 358 15.89 1.43 8.24
C LYS A 358 15.93 0.21 9.14
N GLU A 359 14.77 -0.29 9.58
CA GLU A 359 14.69 -1.48 10.41
C GLU A 359 15.14 -2.74 9.64
N ALA A 360 14.76 -2.88 8.37
CA ALA A 360 15.24 -3.98 7.52
C ALA A 360 16.77 -4.01 7.42
N ILE A 361 17.38 -2.84 7.22
CA ILE A 361 18.84 -2.68 7.16
C ILE A 361 19.49 -2.92 8.53
N TYR A 362 18.89 -2.42 9.60
CA TYR A 362 19.36 -2.67 10.97
C TYR A 362 19.37 -4.17 11.28
N LYS A 363 18.36 -4.91 10.80
CA LYS A 363 18.27 -6.37 10.84
C LYS A 363 19.14 -7.08 9.77
N LYS A 364 20.12 -6.36 9.18
CA LYS A 364 21.11 -6.87 8.23
C LYS A 364 20.47 -7.49 6.98
N SER A 365 19.47 -6.84 6.40
CA SER A 365 19.02 -7.17 5.05
C SER A 365 20.17 -7.04 4.06
N SER A 366 20.35 -8.07 3.24
CA SER A 366 21.39 -8.14 2.20
C SER A 366 20.85 -7.85 0.81
N ASP A 367 19.59 -7.43 0.71
CA ASP A 367 18.91 -7.19 -0.56
C ASP A 367 18.56 -5.71 -0.77
N ASN A 368 18.04 -5.41 -1.96
CA ASN A 368 17.26 -4.21 -2.20
C ASN A 368 16.06 -4.19 -1.25
N VAL A 369 15.67 -3.00 -0.78
CA VAL A 369 14.58 -2.83 0.18
C VAL A 369 13.57 -1.85 -0.38
N THR A 370 12.35 -2.34 -0.59
CA THR A 370 11.25 -1.57 -1.18
C THR A 370 9.98 -1.75 -0.38
N LEU A 371 9.31 -0.64 -0.09
CA LEU A 371 8.04 -0.62 0.60
C LEU A 371 7.09 0.41 -0.02
N LEU A 372 5.82 0.04 -0.14
CA LEU A 372 4.71 0.88 -0.57
C LEU A 372 3.53 0.73 0.40
N ILE A 373 3.09 1.84 0.97
CA ILE A 373 1.89 1.91 1.83
C ILE A 373 0.76 2.58 1.06
N VAL A 374 -0.44 2.00 1.09
CA VAL A 374 -1.68 2.56 0.55
C VAL A 374 -2.69 2.67 1.68
N ALA A 375 -2.98 3.90 2.11
CA ALA A 375 -3.83 4.18 3.27
C ALA A 375 -5.28 4.46 2.89
N PHE A 376 -6.19 3.87 3.66
CA PHE A 376 -7.63 4.12 3.60
C PHE A 376 -8.05 4.90 4.84
N GLN A 377 -8.52 4.25 5.90
CA GLN A 377 -9.06 4.94 7.06
C GLN A 377 -8.09 4.88 8.24
N ILE A 378 -7.26 5.91 8.41
CA ILE A 378 -6.46 6.08 9.62
C ILE A 378 -7.23 7.01 10.56
N ASN A 379 -7.91 6.43 11.56
CA ASN A 379 -8.87 7.09 12.46
C ASN A 379 -8.23 8.07 13.47
N GLN A 380 -7.26 8.91 13.08
CA GLN A 380 -6.79 10.01 13.93
C GLN A 380 -7.88 11.09 14.11
N GLN A 381 -8.78 11.28 13.14
CA GLN A 381 -9.79 12.35 13.17
C GLN A 381 -11.01 12.07 14.06
N LYS A 382 -11.28 10.81 14.44
CA LYS A 382 -12.42 10.51 15.33
C LYS A 382 -12.14 10.93 16.78
N GLU A 383 -10.88 10.93 17.21
CA GLU A 383 -10.52 11.41 18.55
C GLU A 383 -10.56 12.93 18.62
N GLU A 384 -10.01 13.66 17.65
CA GLU A 384 -10.16 15.11 17.59
C GLU A 384 -11.62 15.56 17.52
N LEU A 385 -12.47 14.90 16.70
CA LEU A 385 -13.90 15.21 16.66
C LEU A 385 -14.64 14.83 17.94
N LYS A 386 -14.20 13.80 18.67
CA LYS A 386 -14.77 13.45 19.98
C LYS A 386 -14.32 14.44 21.05
N GLU A 387 -13.05 14.83 21.08
CA GLU A 387 -12.51 15.84 21.98
C GLU A 387 -13.17 17.19 21.74
N ILE A 388 -13.27 17.64 20.48
CA ILE A 388 -13.97 18.88 20.12
C ILE A 388 -15.44 18.82 20.57
N LYS A 389 -16.14 17.71 20.35
CA LYS A 389 -17.53 17.54 20.82
C LYS A 389 -17.64 17.55 22.34
N GLN A 390 -16.72 16.88 23.04
CA GLN A 390 -16.69 16.84 24.50
C GLN A 390 -16.39 18.21 25.09
N THR A 391 -15.41 18.94 24.54
CA THR A 391 -15.09 20.31 24.93
C THR A 391 -16.26 21.25 24.69
N TYR A 392 -16.97 21.10 23.56
CA TYR A 392 -18.15 21.92 23.26
C TYR A 392 -19.29 21.63 24.25
N SER A 393 -19.60 20.35 24.54
CA SER A 393 -20.60 19.98 25.55
C SER A 393 -20.26 20.54 26.93
N ASN A 394 -19.02 20.37 27.39
CA ASN A 394 -18.57 20.89 28.68
C ASN A 394 -18.65 22.43 28.75
N SER A 395 -18.47 23.12 27.61
CA SER A 395 -18.59 24.58 27.52
C SER A 395 -20.04 25.04 27.63
N VAL A 396 -20.96 24.31 26.99
CA VAL A 396 -22.40 24.58 27.04
C VAL A 396 -22.94 24.37 28.46
N GLU A 397 -22.57 23.27 29.13
CA GLU A 397 -22.98 23.00 30.52
C GLU A 397 -22.55 24.12 31.48
N ARG A 398 -21.31 24.61 31.38
CA ARG A 398 -20.83 25.74 32.21
C ARG A 398 -21.60 27.03 31.97
N ILE A 399 -21.98 27.31 30.72
CA ILE A 399 -22.78 28.48 30.40
C ILE A 399 -24.16 28.35 31.05
N GLU A 400 -24.82 27.20 30.93
CA GLU A 400 -26.12 26.93 31.55
C GLU A 400 -26.08 27.04 33.08
N GLU A 401 -25.05 26.50 33.74
CA GLU A 401 -24.85 26.65 35.18
C GLU A 401 -24.68 28.11 35.60
N THR A 402 -23.88 28.88 34.85
CA THR A 402 -23.67 30.31 35.12
C THR A 402 -24.96 31.11 34.98
N TYR A 403 -25.78 30.82 33.96
CA TYR A 403 -27.11 31.42 33.81
C TYR A 403 -28.02 31.05 34.98
N HIS A 404 -27.99 29.80 35.45
CA HIS A 404 -28.80 29.37 36.58
C HIS A 404 -28.38 30.03 37.90
N ILE A 405 -27.07 30.15 38.17
CA ILE A 405 -26.54 30.84 39.36
C ILE A 405 -26.94 32.32 39.35
N ASN A 406 -26.76 33.00 38.21
CA ASN A 406 -27.13 34.41 38.07
C ASN A 406 -28.64 34.64 38.19
N SER A 407 -29.46 33.68 37.72
CA SER A 407 -30.91 33.73 37.89
C SER A 407 -31.33 33.56 39.36
N LYS A 408 -30.68 32.68 40.13
CA LYS A 408 -30.94 32.50 41.56
C LYS A 408 -30.47 33.70 42.39
N GLN A 409 -29.32 34.29 42.06
CA GLN A 409 -28.82 35.49 42.74
C GLN A 409 -29.69 36.73 42.48
N ARG A 410 -30.29 36.85 41.29
CA ARG A 410 -31.27 37.91 41.00
C ARG A 410 -32.59 37.72 41.75
N ILE A 411 -33.03 36.47 41.96
CA ILE A 411 -34.24 36.17 42.74
C ILE A 411 -34.01 36.44 44.24
N SER A 412 -32.81 36.22 44.77
CA SER A 412 -32.49 36.53 46.18
C SER A 412 -32.30 38.02 46.49
N GLN A 413 -32.21 38.90 45.49
CA GLN A 413 -32.03 40.34 45.67
C GLN A 413 -33.33 41.17 45.50
N GLN A 414 -34.49 40.54 45.31
CA GLN A 414 -35.77 41.22 45.09
C GLN A 414 -36.89 40.84 46.08
N ILE A 415 -36.57 40.66 47.36
CA ILE A 415 -37.60 40.57 48.42
C ILE A 415 -37.50 41.80 49.33
N PRO A 416 -38.38 42.80 49.19
CA PRO A 416 -38.53 43.84 50.20
C PRO A 416 -39.23 43.25 51.43
N LYS A 417 -38.64 43.45 52.61
CA LYS A 417 -39.34 43.27 53.89
C LYS A 417 -40.51 44.26 53.94
N ARG A 418 -41.75 43.76 54.02
CA ARG A 418 -42.88 44.53 54.53
C ARG A 418 -43.48 43.81 55.72
N ASN A 419 -43.47 44.53 56.84
CA ASN A 419 -44.32 44.28 57.99
C ASN A 419 -45.78 44.40 57.55
N ASP A 420 -46.67 43.57 58.09
CA ASP A 420 -47.82 44.06 58.86
C ASP A 420 -48.62 42.90 59.45
N GLU A 421 -49.18 43.19 60.62
CA GLU A 421 -49.89 42.32 61.55
C GLU A 421 -51.32 41.96 61.08
N ASN A 422 -51.85 40.89 61.69
CA ASN A 422 -53.27 40.51 61.79
C ASN A 422 -53.98 40.00 60.52
N PHE A 423 -54.16 38.68 60.43
CA PHE A 423 -55.49 38.07 60.65
C PHE A 423 -55.37 36.56 60.83
N SER A 424 -55.96 36.08 61.92
CA SER A 424 -56.09 34.68 62.32
C SER A 424 -57.35 34.04 61.74
N GLN A 425 -57.39 32.70 61.77
CA GLN A 425 -58.50 31.78 61.47
C GLN A 425 -58.69 31.37 59.99
N PHE A 426 -58.12 30.23 59.60
CA PHE A 426 -58.83 28.94 59.68
C PHE A 426 -57.85 27.79 59.43
N SER A 427 -57.86 26.82 60.33
CA SER A 427 -57.14 25.56 60.23
C SER A 427 -57.93 24.53 59.41
N SER A 428 -57.19 23.52 58.92
CA SER A 428 -57.62 22.22 58.39
C SER A 428 -58.18 22.14 56.97
N LEU A 429 -57.36 21.66 56.02
CA LEU A 429 -57.53 20.32 55.43
C LEU A 429 -56.35 19.95 54.52
N ASN A 430 -56.03 18.66 54.54
CA ASN A 430 -54.81 18.03 54.05
C ASN A 430 -54.69 17.97 52.52
N TYR A 431 -53.43 18.11 52.07
CA TYR A 431 -52.76 17.46 50.92
C TYR A 431 -53.60 16.73 49.86
N CYS A 432 -53.48 17.16 48.60
CA CYS A 432 -52.68 16.42 47.61
C CYS A 432 -52.35 17.26 46.35
N ASN A 433 -51.16 16.99 45.80
CA ASN A 433 -50.54 17.58 44.61
C ASN A 433 -51.42 17.52 43.34
N GLN A 434 -51.38 18.57 42.50
CA GLN A 434 -50.84 18.53 41.11
C GLN A 434 -50.99 19.86 40.33
N ASN A 435 -49.92 20.18 39.58
CA ASN A 435 -49.74 21.09 38.43
C ASN A 435 -49.56 22.61 38.64
N PRO A 436 -48.55 23.18 37.95
CA PRO A 436 -48.90 24.09 36.87
C PRO A 436 -48.06 23.89 35.60
N SER A 437 -48.75 23.50 34.53
CA SER A 437 -48.48 23.96 33.17
C SER A 437 -48.68 25.47 33.11
N ILE A 438 -47.66 26.23 32.71
CA ILE A 438 -47.66 27.55 32.01
C ILE A 438 -46.23 28.10 32.14
N HIS A 439 -45.25 27.59 31.40
CA HIS A 439 -43.95 28.28 31.20
C HIS A 439 -43.08 27.80 30.03
N ASN A 440 -43.63 27.07 29.05
CA ASN A 440 -42.83 26.51 27.95
C ASN A 440 -42.90 27.22 26.58
N ASN A 441 -43.74 28.25 26.40
CA ASN A 441 -43.91 28.85 25.07
C ASN A 441 -42.95 30.00 24.73
N ASN A 442 -42.26 30.61 25.71
CA ASN A 442 -41.31 31.72 25.44
C ASN A 442 -39.84 31.29 25.35
N LYS A 443 -39.49 30.04 25.73
CA LYS A 443 -38.11 29.52 25.63
C LYS A 443 -37.74 29.07 24.21
N SER A 444 -38.71 28.63 23.40
CA SER A 444 -38.46 28.14 22.03
C SER A 444 -38.14 29.25 21.03
N ALA A 445 -38.81 30.41 21.13
CA ALA A 445 -38.66 31.51 20.17
C ALA A 445 -37.36 32.33 20.34
N LEU A 446 -36.83 32.43 21.56
CA LEU A 446 -35.58 33.16 21.86
C LEU A 446 -34.33 32.37 21.48
N VAL A 447 -34.35 31.04 21.68
CA VAL A 447 -33.24 30.15 21.30
C VAL A 447 -33.12 30.01 19.77
N GLN A 448 -34.25 29.91 19.06
CA GLN A 448 -34.25 29.90 17.59
C GLN A 448 -33.77 31.22 16.97
N ASN A 449 -34.11 32.37 17.57
CA ASN A 449 -33.67 33.67 17.07
C ASN A 449 -32.17 33.95 17.31
N PHE A 450 -31.59 33.37 18.37
CA PHE A 450 -30.15 33.49 18.65
C PHE A 450 -29.32 32.54 17.78
N GLN A 451 -29.78 31.30 17.59
CA GLN A 451 -29.16 30.34 16.66
C GLN A 451 -29.16 30.84 15.21
N ASN A 452 -30.25 31.47 14.76
CA ASN A 452 -30.35 32.04 13.40
C ASN A 452 -29.49 33.29 13.17
N ARG A 453 -29.16 34.06 14.22
CA ARG A 453 -28.28 35.24 14.11
C ARG A 453 -26.80 34.86 14.04
N ILE A 454 -26.39 33.81 14.76
CA ILE A 454 -24.99 33.34 14.74
C ILE A 454 -24.68 32.53 13.47
N LEU A 455 -25.61 31.71 12.97
CA LEU A 455 -25.42 31.01 11.69
C LEU A 455 -25.31 31.95 10.48
N LYS A 456 -25.94 33.14 10.52
CA LYS A 456 -25.87 34.13 9.43
C LYS A 456 -24.57 34.95 9.41
N GLN A 457 -23.80 34.99 10.50
CA GLN A 457 -22.57 35.80 10.58
C GLN A 457 -21.29 35.03 10.21
N GLN A 458 -21.33 33.70 10.05
CA GLN A 458 -20.12 32.90 9.78
C GLN A 458 -20.13 32.07 8.48
N ILE A 459 -21.07 32.29 7.55
CA ILE A 459 -21.08 31.54 6.29
C ILE A 459 -21.19 32.47 5.08
N LYS A 460 -20.04 32.89 4.54
CA LYS A 460 -19.92 33.18 3.09
C LYS A 460 -19.72 31.82 2.36
N LYS A 461 -20.82 31.38 1.73
CA LYS A 461 -21.11 30.30 0.73
C LYS A 461 -19.95 29.56 -0.01
N PRO A 462 -20.24 28.41 -0.70
CA PRO A 462 -21.40 27.49 -0.59
C PRO A 462 -21.07 25.98 -0.65
N CYS A 463 -22.12 25.17 -0.43
CA CYS A 463 -22.41 23.83 -0.98
C CYS A 463 -22.43 22.68 0.05
N LEU A 464 -23.63 22.40 0.57
CA LEU A 464 -24.06 21.08 1.07
C LEU A 464 -25.59 21.09 1.27
N ASP A 465 -26.30 21.20 0.16
CA ASP A 465 -27.65 20.66 0.04
C ASP A 465 -27.48 19.17 -0.26
N GLU A 466 -27.86 18.27 0.69
CA GLU A 466 -28.38 16.92 0.42
C GLU A 466 -28.52 16.00 1.66
N VAL A 467 -28.13 16.40 2.87
CA VAL A 467 -28.12 15.46 4.02
C VAL A 467 -29.27 15.64 5.03
N THR A 468 -30.14 16.64 4.90
CA THR A 468 -31.22 16.90 5.88
C THR A 468 -32.60 16.32 5.55
N ASN A 469 -32.73 15.41 4.58
CA ASN A 469 -34.03 14.86 4.16
C ASN A 469 -34.25 13.35 4.41
N LYS A 470 -33.65 12.75 5.45
CA LYS A 470 -33.91 11.32 5.75
C LYS A 470 -34.00 10.90 7.23
N ILE A 471 -34.37 11.80 8.15
CA ILE A 471 -34.77 11.41 9.51
C ILE A 471 -35.94 12.27 9.98
N LYS A 472 -37.14 12.04 9.44
CA LYS A 472 -38.43 12.49 10.02
C LYS A 472 -39.60 11.73 9.36
N THR A 473 -39.80 10.50 9.78
CA THR A 473 -40.98 9.61 9.65
C THR A 473 -40.45 8.21 10.00
N SER A 474 -40.85 7.47 11.03
CA SER A 474 -42.17 7.30 11.63
C SER A 474 -42.01 6.62 12.99
N TYR A 475 -42.65 7.14 14.04
CA TYR A 475 -43.19 6.37 15.17
C TYR A 475 -44.36 7.18 15.72
N ILE A 476 -45.55 6.93 15.17
CA ILE A 476 -46.85 7.17 15.81
C ILE A 476 -47.68 5.92 15.51
N ILE A 477 -48.20 5.33 16.59
CA ILE A 477 -48.88 4.05 16.81
C ILE A 477 -47.93 2.85 16.96
#